data_AF-A0A2V1D6N6-F1
#
_entry.id   AF-A0A2V1D6N6-F1
#
_cell.length_a   1.000
_cell.length_b   1.000
_cell.length_c   1.000
_cell.angle_alpha   90.00
_cell.angle_beta   90.00
_cell.angle_gamma   90.00
#
_symmetry.space_group_name_H-M   'P 1'
#
loop_
_entity.id
_entity.type
_entity.pdbx_description
1 polymer ?
#
loop_
_entity_poly.entity_id
_entity_poly.type
_entity_poly.pdbx_seq_one_letter_code
_entity_poly.pdbx_strand_id
1 'polypeptide(L)'
;MAESVREFHRDLVRKYQLHGSQIVQIWSSLNQDQRTKAMKAGAADGADLKDRLDRSLGNAYQFIPEWNLRTIIALSSNRFLEVIKHRATTSLLEQYVSGVNGGTGDYGHILEMKDKHNLELVNPSDFKDCWTLFLTNENYGTSYKFTGKTIAPHRVAIENRMVVPQAIGELVLYRQLYLLRALSIIIEYILEAESTSHTQKQRPDPSLDAATAGLANFSFRTTKNKVELFDLFDAS
;
A
#
# COMPACT_ATOMS: atom_id res chain seq x y z
N MET A 1 9.37 6.29 8.59
CA MET A 1 8.06 5.82 8.11
C MET A 1 7.23 6.92 7.47
N ALA A 2 7.00 8.04 8.16
CA ALA A 2 6.17 9.14 7.66
C ALA A 2 6.63 9.71 6.30
N GLU A 3 7.95 9.93 6.09
CA GLU A 3 8.43 10.41 4.79
C GLU A 3 8.14 9.40 3.67
N SER A 4 8.40 8.11 3.89
CA SER A 4 8.08 7.07 2.92
C SER A 4 6.59 7.04 2.57
N VAL A 5 5.70 7.20 3.56
CA VAL A 5 4.24 7.31 3.32
C VAL A 5 3.93 8.51 2.42
N ARG A 6 4.53 9.67 2.68
CA ARG A 6 4.36 10.88 1.84
C ARG A 6 4.91 10.67 0.43
N GLU A 7 6.07 10.04 0.28
CA GLU A 7 6.68 9.72 -1.01
C GLU A 7 5.78 8.80 -1.85
N PHE A 8 5.33 7.67 -1.27
CA PHE A 8 4.43 6.75 -1.96
C PHE A 8 3.08 7.40 -2.29
N HIS A 9 2.56 8.26 -1.42
CA HIS A 9 1.33 9.00 -1.72
C HIS A 9 1.53 9.98 -2.88
N ARG A 10 2.61 10.78 -2.88
CA ARG A 10 2.95 11.69 -4.00
C ARG A 10 3.11 10.93 -5.31
N ASP A 11 3.79 9.80 -5.29
CA ASP A 11 3.97 8.98 -6.49
C ASP A 11 2.65 8.38 -6.99
N LEU A 12 1.81 7.86 -6.09
CA LEU A 12 0.47 7.36 -6.42
C LEU A 12 -0.41 8.45 -7.06
N VAL A 13 -0.44 9.64 -6.45
CA VAL A 13 -1.17 10.82 -6.97
C VAL A 13 -0.68 11.15 -8.38
N ARG A 14 0.64 11.25 -8.59
CA ARG A 14 1.23 11.54 -9.90
C ARG A 14 0.86 10.49 -10.94
N LYS A 15 1.01 9.21 -10.61
CA LYS A 15 0.67 8.09 -11.51
C LYS A 15 -0.81 8.10 -11.90
N TYR A 16 -1.70 8.33 -10.94
CA TYR A 16 -3.13 8.38 -11.20
C TYR A 16 -3.53 9.61 -12.03
N GLN A 17 -2.89 10.75 -11.84
CA GLN A 17 -3.11 11.94 -12.67
C GLN A 17 -2.71 11.69 -14.14
N LEU A 18 -1.59 11.01 -14.36
CA LEU A 18 -1.08 10.72 -15.71
C LEU A 18 -1.85 9.57 -16.40
N HIS A 19 -2.20 8.53 -15.65
CA HIS A 19 -2.67 7.25 -16.22
C HIS A 19 -4.04 6.82 -15.71
N GLY A 20 -4.76 7.64 -14.93
CA GLY A 20 -6.00 7.24 -14.26
C GLY A 20 -7.06 6.66 -15.17
N SER A 21 -7.29 7.27 -16.34
CA SER A 21 -8.23 6.75 -17.35
C SER A 21 -7.76 5.43 -17.96
N GLN A 22 -6.47 5.31 -18.25
CA GLN A 22 -5.85 4.08 -18.76
C GLN A 22 -5.95 2.94 -17.74
N ILE A 23 -5.65 3.20 -16.46
CA ILE A 23 -5.78 2.22 -15.38
C ILE A 23 -7.22 1.68 -15.31
N VAL A 24 -8.23 2.57 -15.38
CA VAL A 24 -9.65 2.18 -15.39
C VAL A 24 -9.96 1.30 -16.60
N GLN A 25 -9.52 1.69 -17.79
CA GLN A 25 -9.76 0.95 -19.03
C GLN A 25 -9.11 -0.43 -19.01
N ILE A 26 -7.81 -0.51 -18.68
CA ILE A 26 -7.06 -1.77 -18.63
C ILE A 26 -7.68 -2.69 -17.60
N TRP A 27 -7.88 -2.23 -16.36
CA TRP A 27 -8.48 -3.03 -15.29
C TRP A 27 -9.84 -3.60 -15.68
N SER A 28 -10.67 -2.81 -16.34
CA SER A 28 -12.00 -3.23 -16.82
C SER A 28 -11.92 -4.30 -17.92
N SER A 29 -10.83 -4.34 -18.68
CA SER A 29 -10.57 -5.34 -19.72
C SER A 29 -9.94 -6.64 -19.21
N LEU A 30 -9.33 -6.62 -18.01
CA LEU A 30 -8.66 -7.79 -17.44
C LEU A 30 -9.69 -8.85 -17.02
N ASN A 31 -9.40 -10.11 -17.39
CA ASN A 31 -10.12 -11.25 -16.85
C ASN A 31 -9.71 -11.53 -15.38
N GLN A 32 -10.42 -12.45 -14.74
CA GLN A 32 -10.21 -12.75 -13.32
C GLN A 32 -8.79 -13.27 -13.02
N ASP A 33 -8.19 -14.07 -13.88
CA ASP A 33 -6.83 -14.59 -13.70
C ASP A 33 -5.78 -13.47 -13.79
N GLN A 34 -5.97 -12.54 -14.74
CA GLN A 34 -5.10 -11.37 -14.88
C GLN A 34 -5.23 -10.42 -13.69
N ARG A 35 -6.45 -10.16 -13.20
CA ARG A 35 -6.68 -9.40 -11.96
C ARG A 35 -6.01 -10.09 -10.76
N THR A 36 -6.09 -11.41 -10.68
CA THR A 36 -5.42 -12.19 -9.62
C THR A 36 -3.91 -12.01 -9.67
N LYS A 37 -3.29 -12.13 -10.84
CA LYS A 37 -1.84 -11.91 -11.00
C LYS A 37 -1.44 -10.49 -10.62
N ALA A 38 -2.21 -9.49 -11.03
CA ALA A 38 -1.96 -8.10 -10.67
C ALA A 38 -2.04 -7.89 -9.15
N MET A 39 -3.10 -8.36 -8.49
CA MET A 39 -3.24 -8.25 -7.03
C MET A 39 -2.12 -8.99 -6.27
N LYS A 40 -1.70 -10.16 -6.76
CA LYS A 40 -0.56 -10.92 -6.20
C LYS A 40 0.75 -10.16 -6.32
N ALA A 41 1.00 -9.47 -7.42
CA ALA A 41 2.20 -8.67 -7.59
C ALA A 41 2.30 -7.57 -6.51
N GLY A 42 1.16 -6.97 -6.13
CA GLY A 42 1.11 -5.94 -5.09
C GLY A 42 1.14 -6.45 -3.65
N ALA A 43 0.97 -7.74 -3.41
CA ALA A 43 1.07 -8.31 -2.07
C ALA A 43 2.55 -8.44 -1.66
N ALA A 44 2.88 -8.06 -0.42
CA ALA A 44 4.21 -8.34 0.13
C ALA A 44 4.49 -9.85 0.01
N ASP A 45 5.54 -10.21 -0.72
CA ASP A 45 5.96 -11.59 -1.04
C ASP A 45 4.96 -12.45 -1.85
N GLY A 46 4.09 -11.84 -2.66
CA GLY A 46 3.18 -12.59 -3.54
C GLY A 46 2.07 -13.31 -2.79
N ALA A 47 1.77 -12.86 -1.58
CA ALA A 47 1.02 -13.62 -0.62
C ALA A 47 -0.51 -13.44 -0.75
N ASP A 48 -1.24 -14.55 -0.68
CA ASP A 48 -2.69 -14.63 -0.95
C ASP A 48 -3.54 -14.39 0.31
N LEU A 49 -4.17 -13.22 0.48
CA LEU A 49 -5.29 -13.06 1.42
C LEU A 49 -6.56 -13.67 0.80
N LYS A 50 -6.87 -14.93 1.15
CA LYS A 50 -8.08 -15.61 0.64
C LYS A 50 -9.37 -15.00 1.20
N ASP A 51 -9.27 -14.35 2.36
CA ASP A 51 -10.34 -13.66 3.08
C ASP A 51 -9.80 -12.40 3.79
N ARG A 52 -10.70 -11.46 4.12
CA ARG A 52 -10.44 -10.27 4.93
C ARG A 52 -9.87 -10.62 6.31
N LEU A 53 -10.18 -11.80 6.86
CA LEU A 53 -9.68 -12.28 8.15
C LEU A 53 -8.62 -13.39 8.02
N ASP A 54 -8.06 -13.58 6.83
CA ASP A 54 -7.09 -14.64 6.58
C ASP A 54 -5.78 -14.38 7.36
N ARG A 55 -5.53 -15.23 8.36
CA ARG A 55 -4.37 -15.15 9.25
C ARG A 55 -3.11 -15.80 8.66
N SER A 56 -3.19 -16.41 7.48
CA SER A 56 -2.07 -17.13 6.87
C SER A 56 -0.87 -16.24 6.50
N LEU A 57 -1.07 -14.91 6.51
CA LEU A 57 -0.06 -13.89 6.21
C LEU A 57 0.36 -13.05 7.42
N GLY A 58 0.26 -13.63 8.62
CA GLY A 58 0.58 -12.92 9.87
C GLY A 58 -0.36 -11.73 10.06
N ASN A 59 0.19 -10.56 10.38
CA ASN A 59 -0.61 -9.38 10.72
C ASN A 59 -1.05 -8.55 9.50
N ALA A 60 -0.66 -8.91 8.27
CA ALA A 60 -0.97 -8.11 7.07
C ALA A 60 -2.47 -7.90 6.83
N TYR A 61 -3.32 -8.90 7.12
CA TYR A 61 -4.78 -8.77 7.02
C TYR A 61 -5.35 -7.71 7.98
N GLN A 62 -4.68 -7.48 9.11
CA GLN A 62 -5.08 -6.47 10.09
C GLN A 62 -4.81 -5.06 9.56
N PHE A 63 -3.90 -4.91 8.60
CA PHE A 63 -3.56 -3.61 8.02
C PHE A 63 -4.26 -3.34 6.69
N ILE A 64 -4.64 -4.36 5.90
CA ILE A 64 -5.30 -4.16 4.59
C ILE A 64 -6.44 -5.18 4.37
N PRO A 65 -7.57 -5.07 5.10
CA PRO A 65 -8.76 -5.86 4.81
C PRO A 65 -9.34 -5.62 3.41
N GLU A 66 -9.06 -4.46 2.80
CA GLU A 66 -9.52 -4.10 1.45
C GLU A 66 -8.92 -5.01 0.37
N TRP A 67 -7.83 -5.71 0.68
CA TRP A 67 -7.14 -6.64 -0.20
C TRP A 67 -7.74 -8.05 -0.23
N ASN A 68 -8.96 -8.24 0.27
CA ASN A 68 -9.67 -9.51 0.12
C ASN A 68 -9.78 -9.88 -1.37
N LEU A 69 -8.96 -10.85 -1.79
CA LEU A 69 -8.78 -11.20 -3.19
C LEU A 69 -10.09 -11.62 -3.84
N ARG A 70 -10.92 -12.40 -3.14
CA ARG A 70 -12.22 -12.86 -3.68
C ARG A 70 -13.12 -11.71 -4.10
N THR A 71 -13.12 -10.63 -3.32
CA THR A 71 -14.03 -9.49 -3.57
C THR A 71 -13.43 -8.51 -4.55
N ILE A 72 -12.11 -8.29 -4.50
CA ILE A 72 -11.45 -7.25 -5.31
C ILE A 72 -11.21 -7.69 -6.76
N ILE A 73 -11.01 -8.99 -7.02
CA ILE A 73 -10.80 -9.52 -8.39
C ILE A 73 -12.10 -9.82 -9.13
N ALA A 74 -13.24 -9.86 -8.44
CA ALA A 74 -14.52 -10.17 -9.05
C ALA A 74 -14.79 -9.20 -10.21
N LEU A 75 -15.22 -9.71 -11.36
CA LEU A 75 -15.40 -8.89 -12.57
C LEU A 75 -16.42 -7.77 -12.39
N SER A 76 -17.44 -8.01 -11.56
CA SER A 76 -18.46 -7.03 -11.17
C SER A 76 -17.98 -6.00 -10.14
N SER A 77 -16.78 -6.18 -9.58
CA SER A 77 -16.26 -5.33 -8.51
C SER A 77 -15.45 -4.18 -9.06
N ASN A 78 -15.88 -2.96 -8.71
CA ASN A 78 -15.10 -1.74 -8.92
C ASN A 78 -14.20 -1.40 -7.73
N ARG A 79 -14.15 -2.26 -6.70
CA ARG A 79 -13.53 -1.94 -5.40
C ARG A 79 -12.08 -1.51 -5.52
N PHE A 80 -11.30 -2.17 -6.37
CA PHE A 80 -9.91 -1.78 -6.64
C PHE A 80 -9.80 -0.34 -7.17
N LEU A 81 -10.63 0.00 -8.17
CA LEU A 81 -10.65 1.33 -8.77
C LEU A 81 -11.12 2.40 -7.78
N GLU A 82 -12.10 2.07 -6.93
CA GLU A 82 -12.54 2.95 -5.85
C GLU A 82 -11.42 3.22 -4.84
N VAL A 83 -10.66 2.20 -4.45
CA VAL A 83 -9.52 2.35 -3.52
C VAL A 83 -8.44 3.22 -4.16
N ILE A 84 -8.01 2.93 -5.39
CA ILE A 84 -7.00 3.77 -6.07
C ILE A 84 -7.50 5.21 -6.16
N LYS A 85 -8.72 5.41 -6.66
CA LYS A 85 -9.28 6.75 -6.84
C LYS A 85 -9.29 7.50 -5.52
N HIS A 86 -9.83 6.91 -4.46
CA HIS A 86 -9.85 7.54 -3.12
C HIS A 86 -8.43 7.90 -2.68
N ARG A 87 -7.49 6.95 -2.72
CA ARG A 87 -6.12 7.13 -2.21
C ARG A 87 -5.30 8.12 -3.03
N ALA A 88 -5.59 8.26 -4.32
CA ALA A 88 -4.90 9.17 -5.21
C ALA A 88 -5.53 10.57 -5.30
N THR A 89 -6.79 10.75 -4.83
CA THR A 89 -7.50 12.04 -4.96
C THR A 89 -7.81 12.71 -3.62
N THR A 90 -7.49 12.06 -2.50
CA THR A 90 -7.62 12.62 -1.15
C THR A 90 -6.24 12.80 -0.51
N SER A 91 -6.12 13.80 0.35
CA SER A 91 -4.93 14.02 1.19
C SER A 91 -4.74 12.89 2.21
N LEU A 92 -3.53 12.72 2.71
CA LEU A 92 -3.24 11.75 3.78
C LEU A 92 -4.07 12.02 5.05
N LEU A 93 -4.35 13.30 5.36
CA LEU A 93 -5.22 13.69 6.46
C LEU A 93 -6.67 13.28 6.24
N GLU A 94 -7.21 13.47 5.03
CA GLU A 94 -8.56 13.00 4.72
C GLU A 94 -8.64 11.47 4.80
N GLN A 95 -7.61 10.76 4.36
CA GLN A 95 -7.53 9.29 4.44
C GLN A 95 -7.44 8.77 5.89
N TYR A 96 -6.76 9.52 6.75
CA TYR A 96 -6.68 9.27 8.19
C TYR A 96 -8.09 9.26 8.82
N VAL A 97 -8.92 10.23 8.45
CA VAL A 97 -10.28 10.43 9.00
C VAL A 97 -11.32 9.54 8.31
N SER A 98 -11.27 9.46 6.98
CA SER A 98 -12.33 8.92 6.13
C SER A 98 -11.79 7.94 5.08
N GLY A 99 -12.49 6.83 4.93
CA GLY A 99 -12.22 5.80 3.95
C GLY A 99 -13.00 5.97 2.65
N VAL A 100 -12.82 5.00 1.75
CA VAL A 100 -13.51 4.92 0.46
C VAL A 100 -15.03 5.02 0.67
N ASN A 101 -15.70 5.86 -0.14
CA ASN A 101 -17.15 6.08 -0.10
C ASN A 101 -17.68 6.49 1.29
N GLY A 102 -16.91 7.25 2.06
CA GLY A 102 -17.30 7.71 3.40
C GLY A 102 -17.20 6.63 4.48
N GLY A 103 -16.54 5.51 4.19
CA GLY A 103 -16.25 4.46 5.16
C GLY A 103 -15.23 4.91 6.23
N THR A 104 -14.83 3.97 7.09
CA THR A 104 -13.85 4.22 8.15
C THR A 104 -12.48 4.61 7.59
N GLY A 105 -11.89 5.71 8.08
CA GLY A 105 -10.51 6.09 7.77
C GLY A 105 -9.47 5.21 8.44
N ASP A 106 -8.19 5.49 8.17
CA ASP A 106 -7.08 4.66 8.65
C ASP A 106 -7.00 4.60 10.17
N TYR A 107 -7.24 5.72 10.86
CA TYR A 107 -7.24 5.74 12.31
C TYR A 107 -8.34 4.86 12.91
N GLY A 108 -9.59 5.04 12.43
CA GLY A 108 -10.72 4.26 12.92
C GLY A 108 -10.55 2.78 12.66
N HIS A 109 -9.96 2.40 11.52
CA HIS A 109 -9.64 1.01 11.21
C HIS A 109 -8.62 0.42 12.18
N ILE A 110 -7.53 1.15 12.48
CA ILE A 110 -6.52 0.67 13.45
C ILE A 110 -7.11 0.48 14.84
N LEU A 111 -7.97 1.41 15.29
CA LEU A 111 -8.66 1.24 16.57
C LEU A 111 -9.56 0.00 16.57
N GLU A 112 -10.33 -0.22 15.49
CA GLU A 112 -11.17 -1.41 15.37
C GLU A 112 -10.34 -2.70 15.43
N MET A 113 -9.19 -2.73 14.75
CA MET A 113 -8.30 -3.90 14.77
C MET A 113 -7.63 -4.11 16.12
N LYS A 114 -7.27 -3.03 16.82
CA LYS A 114 -6.76 -3.12 18.18
C LYS A 114 -7.82 -3.70 19.12
N ASP A 115 -9.04 -3.18 19.06
CA ASP A 115 -10.13 -3.56 19.98
C ASP A 115 -10.67 -4.96 19.70
N LYS A 116 -10.82 -5.35 18.43
CA LYS A 116 -11.45 -6.63 18.04
C LYS A 116 -10.46 -7.75 17.76
N HIS A 117 -9.21 -7.41 17.44
CA HIS A 117 -8.22 -8.37 16.95
C HIS A 117 -6.86 -8.28 17.65
N ASN A 118 -6.76 -7.52 18.74
CA ASN A 118 -5.55 -7.39 19.57
C ASN A 118 -4.31 -6.95 18.76
N LEU A 119 -4.50 -6.09 17.76
CA LEU A 119 -3.38 -5.50 17.02
C LEU A 119 -2.58 -4.58 17.94
N GLU A 120 -1.32 -4.93 18.22
CA GLU A 120 -0.40 -4.16 19.04
C GLU A 120 1.02 -4.17 18.47
N LEU A 121 1.81 -3.14 18.79
CA LEU A 121 3.25 -3.14 18.52
C LEU A 121 3.96 -4.07 19.50
N VAL A 122 5.13 -4.58 19.11
CA VAL A 122 5.94 -5.48 19.95
C VAL A 122 6.42 -4.77 21.23
N ASN A 123 6.93 -3.54 21.11
CA ASN A 123 7.47 -2.77 22.24
C ASN A 123 6.79 -1.39 22.37
N PRO A 124 5.50 -1.33 22.76
CA PRO A 124 4.78 -0.05 22.84
C PRO A 124 5.32 0.86 23.95
N SER A 125 6.00 0.30 24.96
CA SER A 125 6.64 1.03 26.07
C SER A 125 7.77 1.96 25.62
N ASP A 126 8.42 1.66 24.49
CA ASP A 126 9.53 2.47 23.96
C ASP A 126 9.05 3.86 23.54
N PHE A 127 7.75 4.00 23.30
CA PHE A 127 7.08 5.23 22.89
C PHE A 127 6.45 6.00 24.07
N LYS A 128 6.88 5.74 25.31
CA LYS A 128 6.36 6.45 26.48
C LYS A 128 6.56 7.97 26.31
N ASP A 129 5.46 8.70 26.52
CA ASP A 129 5.38 10.16 26.38
C ASP A 129 5.67 10.68 24.96
N CYS A 130 5.64 9.79 23.95
CA CYS A 130 5.79 10.15 22.55
C CYS A 130 4.43 10.18 21.84
N TRP A 131 4.27 11.14 20.94
CA TRP A 131 3.03 11.46 20.28
C TRP A 131 3.26 11.76 18.81
N THR A 132 2.35 11.28 17.96
CA THR A 132 2.38 11.49 16.51
C THR A 132 1.32 12.49 16.09
N LEU A 133 1.68 13.43 15.23
CA LEU A 133 0.84 14.51 14.74
C LEU A 133 0.27 14.14 13.36
N PHE A 134 -1.04 14.30 13.21
CA PHE A 134 -1.80 14.16 11.97
C PHE A 134 -2.59 15.46 11.72
N LEU A 135 -1.88 16.58 11.61
CA LEU A 135 -2.47 17.93 11.60
C LEU A 135 -2.44 18.61 10.22
N THR A 136 -1.30 18.51 9.51
CA THR A 136 -1.06 19.14 8.21
C THR A 136 -0.26 18.19 7.34
N ASN A 137 -0.25 18.40 6.02
CA ASN A 137 0.53 17.56 5.10
C ASN A 137 2.04 17.61 5.38
N GLU A 138 2.58 18.75 5.83
CA GLU A 138 4.01 18.92 6.12
C GLU A 138 4.46 18.11 7.35
N ASN A 139 3.66 18.15 8.42
CA ASN A 139 3.98 17.48 9.67
C ASN A 139 3.26 16.14 9.83
N TYR A 140 2.64 15.65 8.76
CA TYR A 140 1.81 14.45 8.78
C TYR A 140 2.64 13.22 9.18
N GLY A 141 2.27 12.57 10.28
CA GLY A 141 2.95 11.38 10.79
C GLY A 141 4.25 11.66 11.54
N THR A 142 4.59 12.93 11.81
CA THR A 142 5.80 13.26 12.57
C THR A 142 5.57 13.06 14.07
N SER A 143 6.52 12.41 14.74
CA SER A 143 6.44 12.10 16.17
C SER A 143 7.35 13.00 17.00
N TYR A 144 6.86 13.38 18.19
CA TYR A 144 7.57 14.21 19.16
C TYR A 144 7.40 13.65 20.56
N LYS A 145 8.40 13.88 21.43
CA LYS A 145 8.29 13.58 22.85
C LYS A 145 7.70 14.77 23.59
N PHE A 146 6.52 14.60 24.18
CA PHE A 146 5.88 15.62 25.02
C PHE A 146 6.03 15.25 26.48
N THR A 147 6.57 16.14 27.30
CA THR A 147 6.57 16.00 28.75
C THR A 147 5.38 16.77 29.34
N GLY A 148 5.02 16.54 30.60
CA GLY A 148 3.76 17.04 31.18
C GLY A 148 3.46 18.55 31.02
N LYS A 149 4.48 19.40 30.87
CA LYS A 149 4.28 20.84 30.60
C LYS A 149 4.01 21.15 29.12
N THR A 150 4.50 20.34 28.19
CA THR A 150 4.37 20.56 26.75
C THR A 150 3.13 19.93 26.14
N ILE A 151 2.40 19.07 26.86
CA ILE A 151 1.17 18.45 26.37
C ILE A 151 -0.07 19.36 26.47
N ALA A 152 -0.09 20.30 27.43
CA ALA A 152 -1.25 21.15 27.69
C ALA A 152 -1.72 21.97 26.46
N PRO A 153 -0.83 22.57 25.65
CA PRO A 153 -1.22 23.26 24.41
C PRO A 153 -1.83 22.34 23.34
N HIS A 154 -1.57 21.03 23.40
CA HIS A 154 -2.05 20.06 22.41
C HIS A 154 -3.34 19.36 22.82
N ARG A 155 -3.91 19.68 23.99
CA ARG A 155 -5.10 18.99 24.55
C ARG A 155 -6.26 18.91 23.56
N VAL A 156 -6.61 20.03 22.91
CA VAL A 156 -7.70 20.07 21.93
C VAL A 156 -7.41 19.16 20.74
N ALA A 157 -6.15 19.13 20.26
CA ALA A 157 -5.76 18.28 19.14
C ALA A 157 -5.76 16.79 19.53
N ILE A 158 -5.43 16.47 20.78
CA ILE A 158 -5.53 15.10 21.33
C ILE A 158 -6.99 14.66 21.43
N GLU A 159 -7.86 15.51 21.98
CA GLU A 159 -9.29 15.23 22.10
C GLU A 159 -9.96 15.03 20.73
N ASN A 160 -9.51 15.78 19.72
CA ASN A 160 -9.95 15.65 18.33
C ASN A 160 -9.17 14.58 17.54
N ARG A 161 -8.31 13.79 18.20
CA ARG A 161 -7.55 12.67 17.61
C ARG A 161 -6.56 13.08 16.51
N MET A 162 -6.25 14.37 16.37
CA MET A 162 -5.21 14.83 15.44
C MET A 162 -3.80 14.66 16.01
N VAL A 163 -3.69 14.41 17.32
CA VAL A 163 -2.44 14.05 18.01
C VAL A 163 -2.71 12.79 18.82
N VAL A 164 -1.95 11.74 18.55
CA VAL A 164 -2.20 10.41 19.14
C VAL A 164 -0.93 9.85 19.77
N PRO A 165 -1.03 8.90 20.72
CA PRO A 165 0.15 8.19 21.21
C PRO A 165 0.94 7.58 20.04
N GLN A 166 2.26 7.69 20.06
CA GLN A 166 3.08 7.28 18.92
C GLN A 166 2.89 5.80 18.57
N ALA A 167 2.65 4.92 19.55
CA ALA A 167 2.34 3.51 19.26
C ALA A 167 1.12 3.33 18.32
N ILE A 168 0.09 4.16 18.47
CA ILE A 168 -1.06 4.18 17.55
C ILE A 168 -0.67 4.84 16.22
N GLY A 169 0.12 5.92 16.27
CA GLY A 169 0.62 6.60 15.10
C GLY A 169 1.41 5.69 14.16
N GLU A 170 2.32 4.87 14.68
CA GLU A 170 3.09 3.90 13.89
C GLU A 170 2.17 2.87 13.23
N LEU A 171 1.17 2.33 13.93
CA LEU A 171 0.21 1.38 13.34
C LEU A 171 -0.60 2.00 12.17
N VAL A 172 -0.99 3.27 12.31
CA VAL A 172 -1.64 4.02 11.22
C VAL A 172 -0.70 4.19 10.03
N LEU A 173 0.55 4.60 10.29
CA LEU A 173 1.56 4.76 9.25
C LEU A 173 1.91 3.45 8.56
N TYR A 174 1.95 2.32 9.29
CA TYR A 174 2.12 0.98 8.70
C TYR A 174 0.99 0.66 7.73
N ARG A 175 -0.28 0.83 8.14
CA ARG A 175 -1.43 0.62 7.25
C ARG A 175 -1.31 1.45 5.97
N GLN A 176 -1.03 2.74 6.10
CA GLN A 176 -0.90 3.63 4.97
C GLN A 176 0.26 3.23 4.06
N LEU A 177 1.42 2.90 4.64
CA LEU A 177 2.61 2.48 3.90
C LEU A 177 2.34 1.21 3.10
N TYR A 178 1.81 0.16 3.74
CA TYR A 178 1.53 -1.10 3.06
C TYR A 178 0.53 -0.91 1.92
N LEU A 179 -0.55 -0.15 2.17
CA LEU A 179 -1.57 0.08 1.17
C LEU A 179 -1.03 0.85 -0.04
N LEU A 180 -0.34 1.97 0.20
CA LEU A 180 0.20 2.81 -0.87
C LEU A 180 1.24 2.06 -1.69
N ARG A 181 2.15 1.33 -1.03
CA ARG A 181 3.15 0.50 -1.71
C ARG A 181 2.49 -0.57 -2.58
N ALA A 182 1.49 -1.26 -2.06
CA ALA A 182 0.77 -2.28 -2.79
C ALA A 182 0.05 -1.69 -4.01
N LEU A 183 -0.65 -0.54 -3.87
CA LEU A 183 -1.29 0.15 -4.99
C LEU A 183 -0.27 0.55 -6.06
N SER A 184 0.88 1.11 -5.66
CA SER A 184 1.92 1.53 -6.60
C SER A 184 2.44 0.37 -7.45
N ILE A 185 2.69 -0.79 -6.84
CA ILE A 185 3.16 -1.99 -7.56
C ILE A 185 2.08 -2.50 -8.53
N ILE A 186 0.81 -2.53 -8.11
CA ILE A 186 -0.27 -3.02 -8.98
C ILE A 186 -0.46 -2.08 -10.19
N ILE A 187 -0.37 -0.76 -9.98
CA ILE A 187 -0.46 0.19 -11.08
C ILE A 187 0.66 -0.03 -12.08
N GLU A 188 1.90 -0.21 -11.63
CA GLU A 188 3.03 -0.54 -12.51
C GLU A 188 2.76 -1.82 -13.31
N TYR A 189 2.32 -2.88 -12.64
CA TYR A 189 1.97 -4.15 -13.29
C TYR A 189 0.87 -3.99 -14.36
N ILE A 190 -0.17 -3.20 -14.08
CA ILE A 190 -1.28 -2.93 -15.01
C ILE A 190 -0.76 -2.19 -16.26
N LEU A 191 0.10 -1.19 -16.08
CA LEU A 191 0.65 -0.40 -17.19
C LEU A 191 1.67 -1.20 -18.03
N GLU A 192 2.44 -2.10 -17.41
CA GLU A 192 3.35 -3.01 -18.12
C GLU A 192 2.60 -4.07 -18.96
N ALA A 193 1.48 -4.59 -18.45
CA ALA A 193 0.65 -5.54 -19.18
C ALA A 193 0.11 -4.97 -20.50
N GLU A 194 -0.15 -3.66 -20.55
CA GLU A 194 -0.53 -2.97 -21.78
C GLU A 194 0.66 -2.84 -22.75
N SER A 195 1.83 -2.43 -22.26
CA SER A 195 3.03 -2.23 -23.09
C SER A 195 3.43 -3.51 -23.84
N THR A 196 3.35 -4.65 -23.17
CA THR A 196 3.62 -5.96 -23.77
C THR A 196 2.53 -6.39 -24.75
N SER A 197 1.26 -6.08 -24.46
CA SER A 197 0.12 -6.36 -25.36
C SER A 197 0.16 -5.51 -26.64
N HIS A 198 0.58 -4.25 -26.54
CA HIS A 198 0.78 -3.36 -27.69
C HIS A 198 1.95 -3.79 -28.58
N THR A 199 3.03 -4.29 -27.98
CA THR A 199 4.18 -4.82 -28.72
C THR A 199 3.82 -6.09 -29.50
N GLN A 200 2.95 -6.95 -28.95
CA GLN A 200 2.44 -8.13 -29.66
C GLN A 200 1.47 -7.77 -30.80
N LYS A 201 0.61 -6.77 -30.63
CA LYS A 201 -0.34 -6.34 -31.68
C LYS A 201 0.33 -5.64 -32.87
N GLN A 202 1.55 -5.11 -32.71
CA GLN A 202 2.27 -4.37 -33.77
C GLN A 202 3.21 -5.22 -34.62
N ARG A 203 3.28 -6.54 -34.45
CA ARG A 203 4.12 -7.41 -35.29
C ARG A 203 3.27 -8.16 -36.33
N PRO A 204 3.20 -7.71 -37.60
CA PRO A 204 2.95 -8.63 -38.70
C PRO A 204 4.16 -9.57 -38.76
N ASP A 205 3.89 -10.86 -38.65
CA ASP A 205 4.87 -11.95 -38.58
C ASP A 205 5.83 -11.95 -39.79
N PRO A 206 7.15 -11.76 -39.60
CA PRO A 206 8.14 -12.13 -40.59
C PRO A 206 8.92 -13.33 -40.05
N SER A 207 8.56 -14.51 -40.56
CA SER A 207 9.35 -15.74 -40.64
C SER A 207 10.46 -15.90 -39.60
N LEU A 208 10.15 -16.75 -38.63
CA LEU A 208 10.99 -17.33 -37.59
C LEU A 208 12.21 -18.09 -38.15
N ASP A 209 13.22 -17.42 -38.72
CA ASP A 209 14.45 -18.12 -39.14
C ASP A 209 15.76 -17.31 -39.04
N ALA A 210 15.73 -16.03 -38.63
CA ALA A 210 16.95 -15.20 -38.58
C ALA A 210 17.40 -14.79 -37.16
N ALA A 211 16.58 -14.96 -36.13
CA ALA A 211 16.85 -14.39 -34.79
C ALA A 211 17.54 -15.35 -33.80
N THR A 212 17.74 -16.62 -34.17
CA THR A 212 18.31 -17.65 -33.28
C THR A 212 19.84 -17.70 -33.26
N ALA A 213 20.53 -16.88 -34.06
CA ALA A 213 21.99 -16.92 -34.20
C ALA A 213 22.76 -15.90 -33.32
N GLY A 214 22.10 -14.95 -32.65
CA GLY A 214 22.77 -13.79 -32.04
C GLY A 214 22.90 -13.75 -30.51
N LEU A 215 22.15 -14.57 -29.76
CA LEU A 215 22.01 -14.38 -28.30
C LEU A 215 22.80 -15.36 -27.42
N ALA A 216 23.61 -16.25 -28.01
CA ALA A 216 24.42 -17.22 -27.26
C ALA A 216 25.66 -16.63 -26.55
N ASN A 217 25.94 -15.33 -26.67
CA ASN A 217 27.23 -14.73 -26.26
C ASN A 217 27.18 -13.69 -25.13
N PHE A 218 26.10 -13.57 -24.36
CA PHE A 218 26.13 -12.74 -23.14
C PHE A 218 25.64 -13.52 -21.92
N SER A 219 26.53 -14.35 -21.39
CA SER A 219 26.44 -14.86 -20.02
C SER A 219 26.92 -13.77 -19.07
N PHE A 220 25.98 -13.08 -18.41
CA PHE A 220 26.30 -12.23 -17.26
C PHE A 220 25.88 -12.93 -15.97
N ARG A 221 26.87 -13.15 -15.10
CA ARG A 221 26.72 -13.61 -13.72
C ARG A 221 25.68 -12.75 -13.00
N THR A 222 24.52 -13.31 -12.68
CA THR A 222 23.66 -12.81 -11.62
C THR A 222 24.26 -13.19 -10.27
N THR A 223 24.94 -12.25 -9.60
CA THR A 223 25.06 -12.32 -8.14
C THR A 223 23.69 -12.05 -7.55
N LYS A 224 22.99 -13.13 -7.20
CA LYS A 224 21.80 -13.10 -6.33
C LYS A 224 22.23 -12.58 -4.96
N ASN A 225 22.17 -11.27 -4.75
CA ASN A 225 22.00 -10.72 -3.41
C ASN A 225 20.50 -10.51 -3.19
N LYS A 226 19.87 -11.59 -2.75
CA LYS A 226 18.53 -11.60 -2.20
C LYS A 226 18.66 -10.95 -0.82
N VAL A 227 18.40 -9.65 -0.73
CA VAL A 227 18.24 -8.99 0.58
C VAL A 227 16.88 -9.45 1.09
N GLU A 228 16.90 -10.39 2.04
CA GLU A 228 15.70 -10.94 2.64
C GLU A 228 15.11 -9.90 3.61
N LEU A 229 13.82 -9.63 3.46
CA LEU A 229 13.10 -8.58 4.18
C LEU A 229 12.88 -8.91 5.68
N PHE A 230 13.37 -10.07 6.14
CA PHE A 230 13.26 -10.54 7.51
C PHE A 230 14.48 -10.20 8.40
N ASP A 231 15.58 -9.70 7.84
CA ASP A 231 16.80 -9.40 8.61
C ASP A 231 16.73 -8.09 9.43
N LEU A 232 15.56 -7.46 9.55
CA LEU A 232 15.33 -6.30 10.44
C LEU A 232 14.50 -6.65 11.68
N PHE A 233 14.21 -7.95 11.91
CA PHE A 233 13.51 -8.41 13.11
C PHE A 233 14.36 -9.27 14.06
N ASP A 234 15.65 -9.43 13.80
CA ASP A 234 16.59 -10.03 14.76
C ASP A 234 17.90 -9.22 14.81
N ALA A 235 17.99 -8.31 15.79
CA ALA A 235 19.25 -7.92 16.42
C ALA A 235 18.96 -7.22 17.75
N SER A 236 19.21 -7.99 18.81
CA SER A 236 19.52 -7.64 20.21
C SER A 236 19.49 -6.18 20.67
#